data_AF-A0ABD5SEC1-F1
#
_entry.id   AF-A0ABD5SEC1-F1
#
_cell.length_a   1.000
_cell.length_b   1.000
_cell.length_c   1.000
_cell.angle_alpha   90.00
_cell.angle_beta   90.00
_cell.angle_gamma   90.00
#
_symmetry.space_group_name_H-M   'P 1'
#
loop_
_entity.id
_entity.type
_entity.pdbx_description
1 polymer ?
#
loop_
_entity_poly.entity_id
_entity_poly.type
_entity_poly.pdbx_seq_one_letter_code
_entity_poly.pdbx_strand_id
1 'polypeptide(L)'
;EQALLNEEALNNSQSEFRMRVRVSLRAYWAMWDMRHLFNPSNYGLFSLQLTSHKLLRYLAFFPLALLFVSSALLSGLAPIYFLAFIGQLGFYAAAGYASAAESQNRWLGLANYFCLINIAAAMAFINFLKGEKIVLWKPRVG
;
A
#
# COMPACT_ATOMS: atom_id res chain seq x y z
N GLU A 1 0.36 25.43 28.28
CA GLU A 1 0.89 24.06 28.41
C GLU A 1 1.18 23.52 27.01
N GLN A 2 2.40 23.10 26.70
CA GLN A 2 2.74 22.49 25.41
C GLN A 2 3.00 21.00 25.64
N ALA A 3 2.16 20.14 25.06
CA ALA A 3 2.38 18.71 25.04
C ALA A 3 3.42 18.38 23.95
N LEU A 4 4.69 18.27 24.34
CA LEU A 4 5.77 17.81 23.47
C LEU A 4 5.94 16.29 23.65
N LEU A 5 5.72 15.55 22.56
CA LEU A 5 5.89 14.10 22.49
C LEU A 5 7.01 13.79 21.50
N ASN A 6 8.17 13.39 22.01
CA ASN A 6 9.31 12.96 21.22
C ASN A 6 9.27 11.43 21.10
N GLU A 7 8.84 10.93 19.94
CA GLU A 7 9.03 9.52 19.58
C GLU A 7 10.27 9.41 18.69
N GLU A 8 11.14 8.43 18.99
CA GLU A 8 12.18 8.04 18.05
C GLU A 8 11.55 7.60 16.73
N ALA A 9 11.95 8.24 15.63
CA ALA A 9 11.60 7.77 14.31
C ALA A 9 12.13 6.34 14.13
N LEU A 10 11.31 5.46 13.55
CA LEU A 10 11.71 4.08 13.28
C LEU A 10 12.92 4.09 12.33
N ASN A 11 14.13 3.97 12.87
CA ASN A 11 15.37 3.91 12.08
C ASN A 11 15.51 2.61 11.27
N ASN A 12 14.61 1.64 11.45
CA ASN A 12 14.69 0.35 10.80
C ASN A 12 13.54 0.17 9.79
N SER A 13 13.88 0.03 8.51
CA SER A 13 12.93 -0.17 7.40
C SER A 13 11.97 -1.35 7.65
N GLN A 14 12.43 -2.41 8.32
CA GLN A 14 11.58 -3.56 8.63
C GLN A 14 10.51 -3.25 9.69
N SER A 15 10.82 -2.42 10.68
CA SER A 15 9.85 -2.08 11.71
C SER A 15 8.79 -1.13 11.18
N GLU A 16 9.16 -0.23 10.26
CA GLU A 16 8.20 0.56 9.48
C GLU A 16 7.30 -0.35 8.64
N PHE A 17 7.86 -1.27 7.86
CA PHE A 17 7.06 -2.21 7.06
C PHE A 17 6.03 -2.98 7.91
N ARG A 18 6.46 -3.56 9.03
CA ARG A 18 5.55 -4.27 9.97
C ARG A 18 4.46 -3.37 10.53
N MET A 19 4.79 -2.11 10.80
CA MET A 19 3.81 -1.12 11.25
C MET A 19 2.80 -0.82 10.15
N ARG A 20 3.23 -0.60 8.91
CA ARG A 20 2.35 -0.36 7.76
C ARG A 20 1.42 -1.54 7.48
N VAL A 21 1.94 -2.78 7.48
CA VAL A 21 1.12 -4.00 7.33
C VAL A 21 0.04 -4.06 8.42
N ARG A 22 0.40 -3.78 9.68
CA ARG A 22 -0.56 -3.80 10.81
C ARG A 22 -1.65 -2.73 10.66
N VAL A 23 -1.28 -1.51 10.28
CA VAL A 23 -2.23 -0.40 10.08
C VAL A 23 -3.19 -0.73 8.93
N SER A 24 -2.67 -1.24 7.81
CA SER A 24 -3.48 -1.66 6.67
C SER A 24 -4.40 -2.83 7.02
N LEU A 25 -3.91 -3.83 7.77
CA LEU A 25 -4.73 -4.97 8.21
C LEU A 25 -5.91 -4.52 9.09
N ARG A 26 -5.65 -3.60 10.03
CA ARG A 26 -6.71 -3.01 10.86
C ARG A 26 -7.73 -2.24 10.02
N ALA A 27 -7.27 -1.52 8.99
CA ALA A 27 -8.16 -0.82 8.08
C ALA A 27 -9.06 -1.80 7.31
N TYR A 28 -8.54 -2.92 6.82
CA TYR A 28 -9.36 -3.97 6.18
C TYR A 28 -10.42 -4.52 7.10
N TRP A 29 -10.05 -4.89 8.33
CA TRP A 29 -11.02 -5.36 9.31
C TRP A 29 -12.06 -4.30 9.67
N ALA A 30 -11.67 -3.04 9.82
CA ALA A 30 -12.60 -1.95 10.09
C ALA A 30 -13.57 -1.70 8.92
N MET A 31 -13.09 -1.79 7.67
CA MET A 31 -13.94 -1.70 6.48
C MET A 31 -14.90 -2.89 6.38
N TRP A 32 -14.44 -4.09 6.74
CA TRP A 32 -15.28 -5.29 6.77
C TRP A 32 -16.37 -5.21 7.83
N ASP A 33 -16.03 -4.78 9.04
CA ASP A 33 -16.98 -4.59 10.15
C ASP A 33 -18.03 -3.53 9.80
N MET A 34 -17.58 -2.43 9.18
CA MET A 34 -18.43 -1.33 8.72
C MET A 34 -18.94 -1.50 7.28
N ARG A 35 -19.06 -2.74 6.78
CA ARG A 35 -19.46 -3.01 5.38
C ARG A 35 -20.83 -2.41 5.00
N HIS A 36 -21.71 -2.22 5.98
CA HIS A 36 -23.03 -1.63 5.76
C HIS A 36 -22.97 -0.17 5.27
N LEU A 37 -21.89 0.56 5.58
CA LEU A 37 -21.66 1.94 5.10
C LEU A 37 -21.39 2.03 3.60
N PHE A 38 -21.04 0.90 2.96
CA PHE A 38 -20.83 0.82 1.52
C PHE A 38 -22.14 0.63 0.74
N ASN A 39 -23.30 0.62 1.39
CA ASN A 39 -24.57 0.51 0.69
C ASN A 39 -25.01 1.89 0.14
N PRO A 40 -24.99 2.11 -1.19
CA PRO A 40 -25.38 3.38 -1.78
C PRO A 40 -26.87 3.69 -1.58
N SER A 41 -27.72 2.68 -1.34
CA SER A 41 -29.15 2.88 -1.06
C SER A 41 -29.39 3.62 0.26
N ASN A 42 -28.51 3.44 1.25
CA ASN A 42 -28.67 4.03 2.58
C ASN A 42 -27.84 5.30 2.76
N TYR A 43 -26.70 5.41 2.06
CA TYR A 43 -25.71 6.47 2.30
C TYR A 43 -25.33 7.30 1.06
N GLY A 44 -25.92 7.01 -0.11
CA GLY A 44 -25.75 7.80 -1.34
C GLY A 44 -24.28 8.10 -1.68
N LEU A 45 -23.94 9.40 -1.77
CA LEU A 45 -22.60 9.89 -2.11
C LEU A 45 -21.52 9.51 -1.08
N PHE A 46 -21.87 9.36 0.20
CA PHE A 46 -20.91 9.00 1.24
C PHE A 46 -20.33 7.59 1.00
N SER A 47 -21.18 6.65 0.58
CA SER A 47 -20.76 5.30 0.19
C SER A 47 -19.74 5.35 -0.96
N LEU A 48 -19.98 6.18 -1.97
CA LEU A 48 -19.08 6.33 -3.11
C LEU A 48 -17.74 6.94 -2.70
N GLN A 49 -17.73 7.97 -1.86
CA GLN A 49 -16.50 8.58 -1.35
C GLN A 49 -15.69 7.57 -0.51
N LEU A 50 -16.37 6.79 0.33
CA LEU A 50 -15.74 5.76 1.15
C LEU A 50 -15.11 4.66 0.28
N THR A 51 -15.84 4.20 -0.74
CA THR A 51 -15.38 3.18 -1.69
C THR A 51 -14.19 3.69 -2.51
N SER A 52 -14.32 4.86 -3.12
CA SER A 52 -13.27 5.40 -3.98
C SER A 52 -12.01 5.80 -3.21
N HIS A 53 -12.15 6.37 -1.99
CA HIS A 53 -10.99 6.93 -1.29
C HIS A 53 -10.38 5.97 -0.28
N LYS A 54 -11.16 5.14 0.43
CA LYS A 54 -10.61 4.17 1.39
C LYS A 54 -10.41 2.82 0.73
N LEU A 55 -11.44 2.25 0.11
CA LEU A 55 -11.33 0.89 -0.44
C LEU A 55 -10.31 0.85 -1.59
N LEU A 56 -10.40 1.74 -2.58
CA LEU A 56 -9.45 1.76 -3.69
C LEU A 56 -8.01 2.08 -3.26
N ARG A 57 -7.84 2.91 -2.21
CA ARG A 57 -6.50 3.24 -1.68
C ARG A 57 -5.81 2.01 -1.09
N TYR A 58 -6.53 1.20 -0.31
CA TYR A 58 -5.95 -0.02 0.25
C TYR A 58 -5.82 -1.11 -0.82
N LEU A 59 -6.74 -1.18 -1.79
CA LEU A 59 -6.66 -2.08 -2.94
C LEU A 59 -5.80 -1.55 -4.10
N ALA A 60 -5.04 -0.46 -3.93
CA ALA A 60 -4.27 0.17 -5.01
C ALA A 60 -3.22 -0.77 -5.65
N PHE A 61 -2.79 -1.80 -4.93
CA PHE A 61 -1.91 -2.85 -5.47
C PHE A 61 -2.57 -3.65 -6.61
N PHE A 62 -3.90 -3.77 -6.62
CA PHE A 62 -4.63 -4.52 -7.64
C PHE A 62 -4.63 -3.85 -9.03
N PRO A 63 -5.05 -2.57 -9.19
CA PRO A 63 -4.95 -1.89 -10.48
C PRO A 63 -3.49 -1.73 -10.94
N LEU A 64 -2.52 -1.57 -10.03
CA LEU A 64 -1.11 -1.55 -10.40
C LEU A 64 -0.63 -2.89 -11.00
N ALA A 65 -1.01 -4.01 -10.38
CA ALA A 65 -0.71 -5.34 -10.90
C ALA A 65 -1.40 -5.60 -12.25
N LEU A 66 -2.68 -5.21 -12.37
CA LEU A 66 -3.44 -5.34 -13.62
C LEU A 66 -2.80 -4.51 -14.73
N LEU A 67 -2.39 -3.28 -14.43
CA LEU A 67 -1.72 -2.40 -15.37
C LEU A 67 -0.42 -3.04 -15.86
N PHE A 68 0.41 -3.59 -14.97
CA PHE A 68 1.62 -4.31 -15.34
C PHE A 68 1.37 -5.51 -16.25
N VAL A 69 0.41 -6.37 -15.90
CA VAL A 69 0.04 -7.54 -16.72
C VAL A 69 -0.52 -7.11 -18.07
N SER A 70 -1.39 -6.10 -18.10
CA SER A 70 -1.96 -5.60 -19.34
C SER A 70 -0.89 -4.99 -20.27
N SER A 71 0.04 -4.20 -19.73
CA SER A 71 1.17 -3.66 -20.49
C SER A 71 2.07 -4.77 -21.05
N ALA A 72 2.31 -5.84 -20.28
CA ALA A 72 3.09 -6.98 -20.74
C ALA A 72 2.40 -7.72 -21.90
N LEU A 73 1.09 -8.00 -21.76
CA LEU A 73 0.30 -8.70 -22.78
C LEU A 73 0.12 -7.87 -24.06
N LEU A 74 -0.06 -6.56 -23.94
CA LEU A 74 -0.26 -5.66 -25.08
C LEU A 74 1.04 -5.11 -25.67
N SER A 75 2.20 -5.47 -25.11
CA SER A 75 3.50 -4.95 -25.54
C SER A 75 3.80 -5.15 -27.03
N GLY A 76 3.26 -6.19 -27.65
CA GLY A 76 3.41 -6.48 -29.08
C GLY A 76 2.44 -5.73 -30.01
N LEU A 77 1.40 -5.09 -29.49
CA LEU A 77 0.35 -4.45 -30.31
C LEU A 77 0.70 -3.00 -30.68
N ALA A 78 1.32 -2.26 -29.77
CA ALA A 78 1.73 -0.88 -30.03
C ALA A 78 2.96 -0.49 -29.20
N PRO A 79 3.85 0.36 -29.74
CA PRO A 79 5.08 0.76 -29.07
C PRO A 79 4.83 1.49 -27.74
N ILE A 80 3.65 2.10 -27.57
CA ILE A 80 3.28 2.78 -26.32
C ILE A 80 3.13 1.80 -25.15
N TYR A 81 2.61 0.59 -25.38
CA TYR A 81 2.47 -0.43 -24.34
C TYR A 81 3.82 -1.04 -23.97
N PHE A 82 4.70 -1.22 -24.96
CA PHE A 82 6.08 -1.63 -24.72
C PHE A 82 6.84 -0.59 -23.88
N LEU A 83 6.73 0.69 -24.22
CA LEU A 83 7.37 1.76 -23.45
C LEU A 83 6.82 1.84 -22.02
N ALA A 84 5.50 1.70 -21.85
CA ALA A 84 4.88 1.65 -20.53
C ALA A 84 5.37 0.45 -19.70
N PHE A 85 5.52 -0.72 -20.31
CA PHE A 85 6.05 -1.92 -19.67
C PHE A 85 7.51 -1.75 -19.22
N ILE A 86 8.38 -1.24 -20.10
CA ILE A 86 9.79 -0.95 -19.77
C ILE A 86 9.88 0.11 -18.67
N GLY A 87 9.06 1.17 -18.74
CA GLY A 87 9.01 2.22 -17.72
C GLY A 87 8.64 1.68 -16.34
N GLN A 88 7.67 0.75 -16.27
CA GLN A 88 7.30 0.09 -15.01
C GLN A 88 8.40 -0.82 -14.48
N LEU A 89 9.04 -1.59 -15.36
CA LEU A 89 10.21 -2.40 -15.01
C LEU A 89 11.32 -1.53 -14.43
N GLY A 90 11.63 -0.40 -15.07
CA GLY A 90 12.62 0.56 -14.58
C GLY A 90 12.24 1.16 -13.23
N PHE A 91 10.97 1.53 -13.03
CA PHE A 91 10.47 2.06 -11.77
C PHE A 91 10.58 1.05 -10.63
N TYR A 92 10.16 -0.20 -10.84
CA TYR A 92 10.27 -1.26 -9.82
C TYR A 92 11.72 -1.65 -9.55
N ALA A 93 12.58 -1.70 -10.57
CA ALA A 93 14.00 -1.93 -10.40
C ALA A 93 14.67 -0.81 -9.59
N ALA A 94 14.33 0.46 -9.88
CA ALA A 94 14.82 1.61 -9.14
C ALA A 94 14.36 1.59 -7.66
N ALA A 95 13.10 1.24 -7.41
CA ALA A 95 12.58 1.07 -6.05
C ALA A 95 13.29 -0.06 -5.30
N GLY A 96 13.52 -1.21 -5.94
CA GLY A 96 14.27 -2.32 -5.36
C GLY A 96 15.73 -1.96 -5.05
N TYR A 97 16.41 -1.29 -5.98
CA TYR A 97 17.77 -0.78 -5.77
C TYR A 97 17.82 0.21 -4.60
N ALA A 98 16.87 1.15 -4.54
CA ALA A 98 16.79 2.12 -3.45
C ALA A 98 16.62 1.46 -2.07
N SER A 99 15.85 0.37 -2.00
CA SER A 99 15.70 -0.41 -0.77
C SER A 99 16.96 -1.18 -0.39
N ALA A 100 17.71 -1.70 -1.37
CA ALA A 100 18.92 -2.50 -1.11
C ALA A 100 20.15 -1.63 -0.80
N ALA A 101 20.27 -0.48 -1.47
CA ALA A 101 21.41 0.43 -1.34
C ALA A 101 21.21 1.51 -0.26
N GLU A 102 20.09 1.47 0.48
CA GLU A 102 19.69 2.52 1.45
C GLU A 102 19.90 3.94 0.88
N SER A 103 19.50 4.13 -0.37
CA SER A 103 19.85 5.33 -1.12
C SER A 103 19.22 6.57 -0.47
N GLN A 104 20.04 7.58 -0.19
CA GLN A 104 19.58 8.87 0.35
C GLN A 104 18.94 9.79 -0.71
N ASN A 105 18.90 9.37 -1.97
CA ASN A 105 18.30 10.18 -3.03
C ASN A 105 16.77 10.25 -2.86
N ARG A 106 16.23 11.47 -2.74
CA ARG A 106 14.81 11.73 -2.51
C ARG A 106 13.88 11.07 -3.52
N TRP A 107 14.26 11.04 -4.81
CA TRP A 107 13.43 10.46 -5.86
C TRP A 107 13.35 8.93 -5.76
N LEU A 108 14.49 8.29 -5.47
CA LEU A 108 14.58 6.86 -5.24
C LEU A 108 13.87 6.44 -3.95
N GLY A 109 14.00 7.26 -2.89
CA GLY A 109 13.26 7.09 -1.64
C GLY A 109 11.74 7.16 -1.84
N LEU A 110 11.24 8.09 -2.66
CA LEU A 110 9.82 8.17 -3.01
C LEU A 110 9.33 6.92 -3.77
N ALA A 111 10.09 6.46 -4.77
CA ALA A 111 9.76 5.26 -5.52
C ALA A 111 9.73 4.01 -4.62
N ASN A 112 10.72 3.87 -3.74
CA ASN A 112 10.76 2.82 -2.74
C ASN A 112 9.57 2.88 -1.79
N TYR A 113 9.29 4.06 -1.21
CA TYR A 113 8.18 4.26 -0.29
C TYR A 113 6.82 3.95 -0.92
N PHE A 114 6.63 4.34 -2.18
CA PHE A 114 5.43 3.99 -2.94
C PHE A 114 5.26 2.47 -3.08
N CYS A 115 6.33 1.76 -3.45
CA CYS A 115 6.30 0.30 -3.54
C CYS A 115 6.06 -0.35 -2.17
N LEU A 116 6.74 0.14 -1.13
CA LEU A 116 6.64 -0.36 0.24
C LEU A 116 5.20 -0.33 0.77
N ILE A 117 4.49 0.78 0.57
CA ILE A 117 3.08 0.90 0.99
C ILE A 117 2.19 -0.09 0.23
N ASN A 118 2.37 -0.21 -1.09
CA ASN A 118 1.56 -1.12 -1.90
C ASN A 118 1.81 -2.59 -1.54
N ILE A 119 3.07 -2.99 -1.32
CA ILE A 119 3.44 -4.33 -0.84
C ILE A 119 2.86 -4.58 0.55
N ALA A 120 2.96 -3.60 1.46
CA ALA A 120 2.39 -3.73 2.79
C ALA A 120 0.86 -3.88 2.76
N ALA A 121 0.18 -3.17 1.86
CA ALA A 121 -1.26 -3.28 1.65
C ALA A 121 -1.66 -4.64 1.05
N ALA A 122 -0.88 -5.17 0.11
CA ALA A 122 -1.08 -6.51 -0.46
C ALA A 122 -0.88 -7.61 0.59
N MET A 123 0.20 -7.53 1.39
CA MET A 123 0.45 -8.49 2.47
C MET A 123 -0.63 -8.42 3.55
N ALA A 124 -1.08 -7.23 3.92
CA ALA A 124 -2.21 -7.06 4.83
C ALA A 124 -3.51 -7.66 4.26
N PHE A 125 -3.73 -7.56 2.95
CA PHE A 125 -4.89 -8.17 2.29
C PHE A 125 -4.82 -9.71 2.34
N ILE A 126 -3.65 -10.30 2.09
CA ILE A 126 -3.44 -11.75 2.24
C ILE A 126 -3.72 -12.20 3.67
N ASN A 127 -3.19 -11.48 4.66
CA ASN A 127 -3.41 -11.80 6.07
C ASN A 127 -4.88 -11.63 6.47
N PHE A 128 -5.57 -10.64 5.91
CA PHE A 128 -7.01 -10.47 6.06
C PHE A 128 -7.79 -11.67 5.50
N LEU A 129 -7.44 -12.16 4.30
CA LEU A 129 -8.05 -13.35 3.71
C LEU A 129 -7.78 -14.61 4.53
N LYS A 130 -6.61 -14.71 5.17
CA LYS A 130 -6.28 -15.80 6.11
C LYS A 130 -7.05 -15.72 7.43
N GLY A 131 -7.80 -14.64 7.69
CA GLY A 131 -8.50 -14.43 8.94
C GLY A 131 -7.59 -13.99 10.10
N GLU A 132 -6.34 -13.58 9.81
CA GLU A 132 -5.43 -13.11 10.86
C GLU A 132 -5.90 -11.75 11.39
N LYS A 133 -6.15 -11.68 12.70
CA LYS A 133 -6.50 -10.44 13.40
C LYS A 133 -5.46 -10.11 14.45
N ILE A 134 -4.76 -9.00 14.25
CA ILE A 134 -3.79 -8.49 15.25
C ILE A 134 -4.58 -7.73 16.33
N VAL A 135 -5.08 -8.49 17.32
CA VAL A 135 -5.86 -7.96 18.46
C VAL A 135 -4.95 -7.41 19.56
N LEU A 136 -3.83 -8.10 19.85
CA LEU A 136 -2.89 -7.68 20.88
C LEU A 136 -1.94 -6.59 20.37
N TRP A 137 -1.98 -5.43 21.01
CA TRP A 137 -0.93 -4.42 20.87
C TRP A 137 0.30 -4.93 21.62
N LYS A 138 1.33 -5.39 20.89
CA LYS A 138 2.65 -5.60 21.46
C LYS A 138 3.36 -4.24 21.54
N PRO A 139 3.75 -3.79 22.76
CA PRO A 139 4.54 -2.56 22.91
C PRO A 139 5.82 -2.65 22.10
N ARG A 140 6.32 -1.50 21.64
CA ARG A 140 7.68 -1.42 21.09
C ARG A 140 8.61 -1.75 22.27
N VAL A 141 9.35 -2.86 22.18
CA VAL A 141 10.49 -3.10 23.07
C VAL A 141 11.54 -2.08 22.66
N GLY A 142 11.65 -1.02 23.46
CA GLY A 142 12.84 -0.18 23.53
C GLY A 142 13.92 -0.89 24.32
#